data_AF-A0AAN8QIU2-F1
#
_entry.id   AF-A0AAN8QIU2-F1
#
_cell.length_a   1.000
_cell.length_b   1.000
_cell.length_c   1.000
_cell.angle_alpha   90.00
_cell.angle_beta   90.00
_cell.angle_gamma   90.00
#
_symmetry.space_group_name_H-M   'P 1'
#
loop_
_entity.id
_entity.type
_entity.pdbx_description
1 polymer ?
#
loop_
_entity_poly.entity_id
_entity_poly.type
_entity_poly.pdbx_seq_one_letter_code
_entity_poly.pdbx_strand_id
1 'polypeptide(L)'
;MGDNMFAAVHLFLGRKRKERGGRKEGGRALENLGEELRERAESLGFSLEQKTKGMKQRDKKVVTKTFHGAGLVVPVDQNDVGYRELPETDAGLKRVCKAIAEARSDEDRMKTFGPLQEMITFVQFANDECDYGMGLELGIDLFCYGSHYFYKVIRQLLPMAYSLLKRGLFGEILEAHLSSRSHANLDQLTSA
;
A
#
# COMPACT_ATOMS: atom_id res chain seq x y z
N MET A 1 7.39 -9.14 -6.33
CA MET A 1 7.90 -9.14 -7.71
C MET A 1 9.44 -9.09 -7.67
N GLY A 2 10.10 -9.91 -6.86
CA GLY A 2 11.52 -9.69 -6.55
C GLY A 2 11.78 -8.35 -5.86
N ASP A 3 13.05 -8.05 -5.56
CA ASP A 3 13.49 -6.79 -4.91
C ASP A 3 14.20 -5.82 -5.87
N ASN A 4 14.26 -6.16 -7.15
CA ASN A 4 14.87 -5.35 -8.20
C ASN A 4 14.12 -5.50 -9.54
N MET A 5 14.38 -4.58 -10.47
CA MET A 5 13.67 -4.51 -11.75
C MET A 5 13.96 -5.70 -12.66
N PHE A 6 15.17 -6.27 -12.65
CA PHE A 6 15.49 -7.47 -13.43
C PHE A 6 14.61 -8.65 -12.99
N ALA A 7 14.52 -8.89 -11.68
CA ALA A 7 13.65 -9.92 -11.12
C ALA A 7 12.17 -9.67 -11.46
N ALA A 8 11.70 -8.43 -11.33
CA ALA A 8 10.31 -8.08 -11.62
C ALA A 8 9.92 -8.41 -13.06
N VAL A 9 10.73 -7.99 -14.03
CA VAL A 9 10.51 -8.23 -15.46
C VAL A 9 10.68 -9.72 -15.79
N HIS A 10 11.73 -10.37 -15.28
CA HIS A 10 11.96 -11.80 -15.50
C HIS A 10 10.79 -12.67 -14.99
N LEU A 11 10.26 -12.39 -13.80
CA LEU A 11 9.10 -13.09 -13.25
C LEU A 11 7.81 -12.78 -14.01
N PHE A 12 7.68 -11.56 -14.54
CA PHE A 12 6.55 -11.19 -15.41
C PHE A 12 6.60 -11.98 -16.73
N LEU A 13 7.75 -12.04 -17.39
CA LEU A 13 7.97 -12.84 -18.60
C LEU A 13 7.63 -14.32 -18.36
N GLY A 14 8.10 -14.88 -17.24
CA GLY A 14 7.81 -16.26 -16.84
C GLY A 14 6.30 -16.53 -16.67
N ARG A 15 5.54 -15.59 -16.09
CA ARG A 15 4.07 -15.69 -15.98
C ARG A 15 3.38 -15.57 -17.34
N LYS A 16 3.79 -14.59 -18.16
CA LYS A 16 3.23 -14.40 -19.51
C LYS A 16 3.44 -15.61 -20.42
N ARG A 17 4.59 -16.30 -20.28
CA ARG A 17 4.86 -17.56 -21.00
C ARG A 17 3.87 -18.65 -20.62
N LYS A 18 3.58 -18.82 -19.33
CA LYS A 18 2.61 -19.81 -18.83
C LYS A 18 1.19 -19.49 -19.33
N GLU A 19 0.78 -18.22 -19.30
CA GLU A 19 -0.52 -17.76 -19.81
C GLU A 19 -0.70 -18.02 -21.31
N ARG A 20 0.38 -17.90 -22.11
CA ARG A 20 0.32 -18.05 -23.58
C ARG A 20 0.29 -19.50 -24.08
N GLY A 21 0.50 -20.50 -23.23
CA GLY A 21 0.31 -21.91 -23.59
C GLY A 21 1.07 -22.40 -24.83
N GLY A 22 2.25 -21.85 -25.14
CA GLY A 22 3.09 -22.30 -26.26
C GLY A 22 2.76 -21.74 -27.65
N ARG A 23 1.95 -20.67 -27.76
CA ARG A 23 1.76 -19.95 -29.03
C ARG A 23 3.11 -19.41 -29.57
N LYS A 24 3.45 -19.76 -30.81
CA LYS A 24 4.76 -19.49 -31.44
C LYS A 24 5.06 -18.00 -31.69
N GLU A 25 4.04 -17.16 -31.86
CA GLU A 25 4.23 -15.73 -32.16
C GLU A 25 4.83 -14.96 -30.98
N GLY A 26 6.02 -14.39 -31.21
CA GLY A 26 6.77 -13.61 -30.22
C GLY A 26 7.47 -14.43 -29.13
N GLY A 27 7.33 -15.76 -29.13
CA GLY A 27 7.94 -16.64 -28.12
C GLY A 27 9.46 -16.55 -28.08
N ARG A 28 10.11 -16.60 -29.26
CA ARG A 28 11.57 -16.52 -29.39
C ARG A 28 12.14 -15.17 -28.91
N ALA A 29 11.43 -14.07 -29.18
CA ALA A 29 11.86 -12.74 -28.73
C ALA A 29 11.79 -12.62 -27.20
N LEU A 30 10.73 -13.15 -26.58
CA LEU A 30 10.58 -13.16 -25.11
C LEU A 30 11.60 -14.09 -24.44
N GLU A 31 11.95 -15.22 -25.08
CA GLU A 31 13.01 -16.11 -24.62
C GLU A 31 14.37 -15.44 -24.67
N ASN A 32 14.73 -14.84 -25.80
CA ASN A 32 15.99 -14.09 -25.94
C ASN A 32 16.09 -12.99 -24.88
N LEU A 33 15.05 -12.17 -24.72
CA LEU A 33 15.02 -11.12 -23.68
C LEU A 33 15.14 -11.71 -22.26
N GLY A 34 14.52 -12.86 -22.01
CA GLY A 34 14.59 -13.55 -20.72
C GLY A 34 16.01 -14.02 -20.38
N GLU A 35 16.75 -14.54 -21.36
CA GLU A 35 18.15 -14.96 -21.20
C GLU A 35 19.08 -13.74 -21.08
N GLU A 36 18.92 -12.70 -21.91
CA GLU A 36 19.69 -11.44 -21.81
C GLU A 36 19.50 -10.78 -20.43
N LEU A 37 18.27 -10.75 -19.91
CA LEU A 37 17.99 -10.26 -18.55
C LEU A 37 18.67 -11.11 -17.48
N ARG A 38 18.72 -12.44 -17.66
CA ARG A 38 19.35 -13.34 -16.71
C ARG A 38 20.86 -13.15 -16.68
N GLU A 39 21.51 -13.20 -17.84
CA GLU A 39 22.96 -12.99 -17.97
C GLU A 39 23.35 -11.62 -17.42
N ARG A 40 22.58 -10.57 -17.73
CA ARG A 40 22.87 -9.24 -17.23
C ARG A 40 22.68 -9.14 -15.71
N ALA A 41 21.61 -9.72 -15.16
CA ALA A 41 21.39 -9.75 -13.71
C ALA A 41 22.50 -10.49 -12.98
N GLU A 42 22.93 -11.65 -13.50
CA GLU A 42 24.06 -12.42 -12.96
C GLU A 42 25.37 -11.62 -13.00
N SER A 43 25.68 -10.96 -14.12
CA SER A 43 26.88 -10.11 -14.26
C SER A 43 26.91 -8.94 -13.28
N LEU A 44 25.74 -8.46 -12.84
CA LEU A 44 25.56 -7.36 -11.91
C LEU A 44 25.34 -7.83 -10.47
N GLY A 45 25.27 -9.15 -10.23
CA GLY A 45 25.01 -9.72 -8.90
C GLY A 45 23.57 -9.52 -8.39
N PHE A 46 22.60 -9.29 -9.28
CA PHE A 46 21.19 -9.13 -8.90
C PHE A 46 20.48 -10.48 -8.82
N SER A 47 19.76 -10.71 -7.71
CA SER A 47 18.93 -11.91 -7.54
C SER A 47 17.69 -11.84 -8.44
N LEU A 48 17.30 -12.97 -9.03
CA LEU A 48 16.04 -13.11 -9.78
C LEU A 48 14.94 -13.83 -8.97
N GLU A 49 15.16 -14.05 -7.66
CA GLU A 49 14.17 -14.70 -6.80
C GLU A 49 12.91 -13.84 -6.63
N GLN A 50 11.75 -14.48 -6.54
CA GLN A 50 10.50 -13.78 -6.24
C GLN A 50 10.50 -13.11 -4.86
N LYS A 51 11.21 -13.71 -3.90
CA LYS A 51 11.26 -13.29 -2.50
C LYS A 51 12.65 -13.54 -1.91
N THR A 52 13.49 -12.50 -1.95
CA THR A 52 14.89 -12.56 -1.52
C THR A 52 15.04 -12.65 0.00
N LYS A 53 16.26 -12.91 0.48
CA LYS A 53 16.59 -12.90 1.92
C LYS A 53 16.26 -11.54 2.56
N GLY A 54 16.57 -10.43 1.88
CA GLY A 54 16.27 -9.08 2.36
C GLY A 54 14.77 -8.84 2.53
N MET A 55 13.95 -9.26 1.56
CA MET A 55 12.49 -9.18 1.67
C MET A 55 11.95 -9.99 2.85
N LYS A 56 12.46 -11.22 3.05
CA LYS A 56 12.05 -12.06 4.20
C LYS A 56 12.46 -11.44 5.55
N GLN A 57 13.63 -10.78 5.61
CA GLN A 57 14.05 -10.05 6.81
C GLN A 57 13.17 -8.83 7.08
N ARG A 58 12.77 -8.11 6.03
CA ARG A 58 11.82 -7.00 6.13
C ARG A 58 10.46 -7.47 6.61
N ASP A 59 9.97 -8.62 6.15
CA ASP A 59 8.67 -9.18 6.58
C ASP A 59 8.61 -9.48 8.08
N LYS A 60 9.75 -9.77 8.72
CA LYS A 60 9.83 -9.93 10.19
C LYS A 60 9.62 -8.63 10.96
N LYS A 61 9.77 -7.48 10.29
CA LYS A 61 9.58 -6.13 10.86
C LYS A 61 8.21 -5.53 10.50
N VAL A 62 7.37 -6.29 9.79
CA VAL A 62 6.05 -5.82 9.39
C VAL A 62 5.11 -5.90 10.59
N VAL A 63 4.52 -4.77 10.96
CA VAL A 63 3.62 -4.68 12.13
C VAL A 63 2.15 -4.98 11.78
N THR A 64 1.73 -4.64 10.56
CA THR A 64 0.42 -4.99 9.98
C THR A 64 0.53 -5.11 8.46
N LYS A 65 -0.39 -5.83 7.83
CA LYS A 65 -0.42 -6.03 6.37
C LYS A 65 -1.15 -4.93 5.60
N THR A 66 -2.11 -4.26 6.25
CA THR A 66 -3.11 -3.35 5.65
C THR A 66 -3.89 -3.99 4.49
N PHE A 67 -4.85 -3.28 3.92
CA PHE A 67 -5.70 -3.77 2.84
C PHE A 67 -4.93 -4.09 1.55
N HIS A 68 -3.79 -3.45 1.30
CA HIS A 68 -2.97 -3.72 0.12
C HIS A 68 -2.00 -4.89 0.30
N GLY A 69 -1.85 -5.43 1.52
CA GLY A 69 -1.09 -6.65 1.81
C GLY A 69 0.44 -6.53 1.70
N ALA A 70 0.96 -5.34 1.37
CA ALA A 70 2.40 -5.09 1.30
C ALA A 70 3.01 -4.85 2.69
N GLY A 71 2.18 -4.51 3.68
CA GLY A 71 2.54 -4.33 5.07
C GLY A 71 3.30 -3.06 5.41
N LEU A 72 3.18 -2.64 6.68
CA LEU A 72 3.79 -1.44 7.24
C LEU A 72 5.00 -1.79 8.10
N VAL A 73 6.01 -0.93 8.03
CA VAL A 73 7.18 -0.96 8.92
C VAL A 73 7.28 0.41 9.57
N VAL A 74 7.17 0.45 10.89
CA VAL A 74 7.39 1.63 11.72
C VAL A 74 8.44 1.32 12.79
N PRO A 75 9.12 2.32 13.36
CA PRO A 75 9.96 2.09 14.52
C PRO A 75 9.09 1.56 15.67
N VAL A 76 9.51 0.46 16.28
CA VAL A 76 8.94 -0.08 17.52
C VAL A 76 10.11 -0.24 18.48
N ASP A 77 9.99 0.34 19.68
CA ASP A 77 11.04 0.28 20.69
C ASP A 77 11.01 -1.05 21.47
N GLN A 78 11.89 -1.17 22.47
CA GLN A 78 11.99 -2.38 23.31
C GLN A 78 10.80 -2.59 24.24
N ASN A 79 9.93 -1.59 24.41
CA ASN A 79 8.72 -1.63 25.23
C ASN A 79 7.46 -1.79 24.37
N ASP A 80 7.62 -2.16 23.10
CA ASP A 80 6.58 -2.27 22.08
C ASP A 80 5.86 -0.94 21.74
N VAL A 81 6.50 0.20 22.01
CA VAL A 81 5.98 1.53 21.64
C VAL A 81 6.35 1.88 20.20
N GLY A 82 5.34 2.23 19.40
CA GLY A 82 5.42 2.66 18.01
C GLY A 82 4.24 2.18 17.15
N TYR A 83 3.54 1.13 17.58
CA TYR A 83 2.37 0.57 16.91
C TYR A 83 1.44 -0.15 17.89
N ARG A 84 0.14 0.09 17.72
CA ARG A 84 -0.94 -0.72 18.29
C ARG A 84 -1.99 -1.01 17.23
N GLU A 85 -2.69 -2.13 17.38
CA GLU A 85 -3.71 -2.58 16.42
C GLU A 85 -4.96 -1.70 16.47
N LEU A 86 -5.69 -1.65 15.35
CA LEU A 86 -7.03 -1.09 15.31
C LEU A 86 -8.00 -1.89 16.19
N PRO A 87 -9.04 -1.27 16.78
CA PRO A 87 -10.06 -1.98 17.55
C PRO A 87 -10.98 -2.86 16.66
N GLU A 88 -10.76 -2.85 15.36
CA GLU A 88 -11.54 -3.57 14.36
C GLU A 88 -10.63 -4.46 13.51
N THR A 89 -11.17 -5.62 13.12
CA THR A 89 -10.50 -6.48 12.14
C THR A 89 -10.58 -5.89 10.74
N ASP A 90 -9.69 -6.27 9.82
CA ASP A 90 -9.77 -5.86 8.40
C ASP A 90 -11.17 -6.09 7.80
N ALA A 91 -11.80 -7.21 8.14
CA ALA A 91 -13.14 -7.55 7.66
C ALA A 91 -14.22 -6.65 8.29
N GLY A 92 -14.07 -6.29 9.56
CA GLY A 92 -14.93 -5.33 10.25
C GLY A 92 -14.80 -3.93 9.66
N LEU A 93 -13.58 -3.43 9.52
CA LEU A 93 -13.30 -2.13 8.91
C LEU A 93 -13.81 -2.05 7.47
N LYS A 94 -13.67 -3.11 6.65
CA LYS A 94 -14.27 -3.17 5.31
C LYS A 94 -15.80 -3.06 5.34
N ARG A 95 -16.47 -3.65 6.34
CA ARG A 95 -17.93 -3.52 6.51
C ARG A 95 -18.31 -2.09 6.89
N VAL A 96 -17.58 -1.45 7.80
CA VAL A 96 -17.78 -0.04 8.16
C VAL A 96 -17.62 0.85 6.93
N CYS A 97 -16.54 0.67 6.17
CA CYS A 97 -16.30 1.43 4.95
C CYS A 97 -17.42 1.26 3.93
N LYS A 98 -17.90 0.02 3.75
CA LYS A 98 -19.01 -0.30 2.87
C LYS A 98 -20.32 0.38 3.29
N ALA A 99 -20.66 0.32 4.56
CA ALA A 99 -21.85 0.98 5.08
C ALA A 99 -21.85 2.49 4.80
N ILE A 100 -20.69 3.14 4.97
CA ILE A 100 -20.52 4.58 4.68
C ILE A 100 -20.62 4.87 3.18
N ALA A 101 -19.91 4.09 2.35
CA ALA A 101 -19.85 4.34 0.91
C ALA A 101 -21.20 4.09 0.21
N GLU A 102 -21.98 3.12 0.68
CA GLU A 102 -23.26 2.71 0.09
C GLU A 102 -24.48 3.32 0.80
N ALA A 103 -24.29 4.22 1.78
CA ALA A 103 -25.38 4.90 2.45
C ALA A 103 -26.25 5.69 1.46
N ARG A 104 -27.58 5.58 1.62
CA ARG A 104 -28.59 6.11 0.69
C ARG A 104 -28.78 7.62 0.76
N SER A 105 -28.41 8.23 1.87
CA SER A 105 -28.50 9.67 2.11
C SER A 105 -27.31 10.14 2.94
N ASP A 106 -27.05 11.45 2.94
CA ASP A 106 -26.00 12.04 3.77
C ASP A 106 -26.30 11.88 5.26
N GLU A 107 -27.57 11.91 5.65
CA GLU A 107 -28.00 11.69 7.03
C GLU A 107 -27.71 10.25 7.50
N ASP A 108 -28.04 9.25 6.67
CA ASP A 108 -27.70 7.86 6.95
C ASP A 108 -26.19 7.67 7.00
N ARG A 109 -25.47 8.34 6.09
CA ARG A 109 -24.02 8.28 6.05
C ARG A 109 -23.41 8.80 7.35
N MET A 110 -23.87 9.95 7.85
CA MET A 110 -23.41 10.50 9.13
C MET A 110 -23.62 9.54 10.30
N LYS A 111 -24.75 8.83 10.34
CA LYS A 111 -25.00 7.79 11.36
C LYS A 111 -24.01 6.64 11.23
N THR A 112 -23.72 6.18 10.02
CA THR A 112 -22.74 5.10 9.77
C THR A 112 -21.28 5.51 9.99
N PHE A 113 -20.98 6.81 10.09
CA PHE A 113 -19.62 7.31 10.37
C PHE A 113 -19.21 7.14 11.84
N GLY A 114 -20.15 6.89 12.77
CA GLY A 114 -19.88 6.78 14.21
C GLY A 114 -18.69 5.87 14.57
N PRO A 115 -18.67 4.59 14.12
CA PRO A 115 -17.55 3.69 14.39
C PRO A 115 -16.20 4.21 13.87
N LEU A 116 -16.20 4.89 12.72
CA LEU A 116 -14.97 5.48 12.17
C LEU A 116 -14.49 6.68 13.01
N GLN A 117 -15.40 7.49 13.55
CA GLN A 117 -15.04 8.60 14.46
C GLN A 117 -14.43 8.09 15.77
N GLU A 118 -14.94 6.98 16.32
CA GLU A 118 -14.35 6.34 17.49
C GLU A 118 -12.92 5.85 17.20
N MET A 119 -12.70 5.20 16.05
CA MET A 119 -11.34 4.80 15.63
C MET A 119 -10.41 5.99 15.46
N ILE A 120 -10.87 7.11 14.89
CA ILE A 120 -10.07 8.34 14.78
C ILE A 120 -9.70 8.89 16.17
N THR A 121 -10.62 8.80 17.13
CA THR A 121 -10.37 9.22 18.51
C THR A 121 -9.29 8.35 19.17
N PHE A 122 -9.37 7.03 19.01
CA PHE A 122 -8.32 6.13 19.51
C PHE A 122 -6.96 6.36 18.84
N VAL A 123 -6.94 6.73 17.56
CA VAL A 123 -5.70 7.13 16.88
C VAL A 123 -5.08 8.38 17.53
N GLN A 124 -5.88 9.34 18.00
CA GLN A 124 -5.31 10.50 18.71
C GLN A 124 -4.65 10.06 20.02
N PHE A 125 -5.30 9.20 20.82
CA PHE A 125 -4.67 8.64 22.02
C PHE A 125 -3.39 7.86 21.70
N ALA A 126 -3.41 7.06 20.62
CA ALA A 126 -2.22 6.36 20.15
C ALA A 126 -1.09 7.32 19.77
N ASN A 127 -1.39 8.42 19.08
CA ASN A 127 -0.40 9.43 18.73
C ASN A 127 0.22 10.10 19.97
N ASP A 128 -0.60 10.44 20.97
CA ASP A 128 -0.11 11.01 22.23
C ASP A 128 0.81 10.03 22.98
N GLU A 129 0.55 8.73 22.83
CA GLU A 129 1.34 7.63 23.40
C GLU A 129 2.45 7.10 22.45
N CYS A 130 2.78 7.86 21.39
CA CYS A 130 3.82 7.57 20.40
C CYS A 130 3.59 6.33 19.50
N ASP A 131 2.39 5.75 19.50
CA ASP A 131 1.96 4.65 18.63
C ASP A 131 1.45 5.14 17.26
N TYR A 132 2.31 5.87 16.57
CA TYR A 132 1.99 6.52 15.28
C TYR A 132 1.58 5.53 14.17
N GLY A 133 1.97 4.26 14.30
CA GLY A 133 1.63 3.20 13.35
C GLY A 133 0.12 2.95 13.21
N MET A 134 -0.66 3.17 14.27
CA MET A 134 -2.12 2.94 14.25
C MET A 134 -2.83 3.91 13.28
N GLY A 135 -2.48 5.21 13.36
CA GLY A 135 -3.02 6.23 12.46
C GLY A 135 -2.59 6.04 11.02
N LEU A 136 -1.35 5.55 10.82
CA LEU A 136 -0.85 5.18 9.50
C LEU A 136 -1.65 4.02 8.90
N GLU A 137 -1.91 2.96 9.66
CA GLU A 137 -2.73 1.82 9.22
C GLU A 137 -4.13 2.24 8.81
N LEU A 138 -4.87 2.90 9.71
CA LEU A 138 -6.25 3.33 9.43
C LEU A 138 -6.32 4.21 8.18
N GLY A 139 -5.42 5.17 8.06
CA GLY A 139 -5.37 6.06 6.90
C GLY A 139 -5.08 5.31 5.59
N ILE A 140 -4.17 4.33 5.61
CA ILE A 140 -3.83 3.50 4.44
C ILE A 140 -5.00 2.60 4.05
N ASP A 141 -5.69 1.98 5.01
CA ASP A 141 -6.83 1.11 4.74
C ASP A 141 -8.00 1.89 4.10
N LEU A 142 -8.31 3.08 4.63
CA LEU A 142 -9.30 3.98 4.03
C LEU A 142 -8.87 4.42 2.61
N PHE A 143 -7.59 4.72 2.42
CA PHE A 143 -7.04 5.08 1.11
C PHE A 143 -7.18 3.93 0.11
N CYS A 144 -6.91 2.70 0.54
CA CYS A 144 -7.04 1.47 -0.26
C CYS A 144 -8.50 1.11 -0.55
N TYR A 145 -9.43 1.45 0.34
CA TYR A 145 -10.86 1.28 0.07
C TYR A 145 -11.31 2.16 -1.12
N GLY A 146 -10.75 3.37 -1.24
CA GLY A 146 -10.80 4.16 -2.48
C GLY A 146 -12.03 5.06 -2.64
N SER A 147 -12.94 5.13 -1.67
CA SER A 147 -14.10 6.02 -1.73
C SER A 147 -13.73 7.47 -1.41
N HIS A 148 -14.29 8.42 -2.17
CA HIS A 148 -14.07 9.86 -1.99
C HIS A 148 -14.59 10.38 -0.63
N TYR A 149 -15.57 9.70 -0.03
CA TYR A 149 -16.09 10.04 1.30
C TYR A 149 -15.02 9.98 2.40
N PHE A 150 -13.92 9.25 2.18
CA PHE A 150 -12.83 9.14 3.15
C PHE A 150 -11.72 10.18 2.96
N TYR A 151 -11.71 10.95 1.87
CA TYR A 151 -10.57 11.82 1.54
C TYR A 151 -10.27 12.83 2.64
N LYS A 152 -11.31 13.39 3.29
CA LYS A 152 -11.13 14.32 4.41
C LYS A 152 -10.43 13.64 5.60
N VAL A 153 -10.85 12.42 5.95
CA VAL A 153 -10.25 11.65 7.04
C VAL A 153 -8.82 11.23 6.70
N ILE A 154 -8.57 10.78 5.46
CA ILE A 154 -7.24 10.38 5.01
C ILE A 154 -6.25 11.56 5.09
N ARG A 155 -6.68 12.78 4.70
CA ARG A 155 -5.87 14.01 4.84
C ARG A 155 -5.61 14.41 6.29
N GLN A 156 -6.47 14.02 7.22
CA GLN A 156 -6.22 14.24 8.64
C GLN A 156 -5.20 13.22 9.20
N LEU A 157 -5.35 11.95 8.83
CA LEU A 157 -4.58 10.86 9.43
C LEU A 157 -3.17 10.73 8.84
N LEU A 158 -3.06 10.62 7.52
CA LEU A 158 -1.81 10.20 6.88
C LEU A 158 -0.72 11.27 6.88
N PRO A 159 -0.98 12.56 6.53
CA PRO A 159 0.05 13.59 6.64
C PRO A 159 0.59 13.73 8.07
N MET A 160 -0.29 13.64 9.07
CA MET A 160 0.09 13.65 10.48
C MET A 160 0.97 12.44 10.84
N ALA A 161 0.53 11.22 10.52
CA ALA A 161 1.30 10.01 10.80
C ALA A 161 2.66 10.01 10.08
N TYR A 162 2.72 10.46 8.82
CA TYR A 162 3.98 10.61 8.10
C TYR A 162 4.89 11.66 8.73
N SER A 163 4.35 12.79 9.19
CA SER A 163 5.12 13.82 9.89
C SER A 163 5.74 13.28 11.19
N LEU A 164 4.93 12.62 12.03
CA LEU A 164 5.37 12.02 13.31
C LEU A 164 6.43 10.92 13.09
N LEU A 165 6.31 10.16 11.99
CA LEU A 165 7.30 9.16 11.57
C LEU A 165 8.51 9.73 10.84
N LYS A 166 8.63 11.05 10.69
CA LYS A 166 9.71 11.76 9.97
C LYS A 166 9.80 11.35 8.49
N ARG A 167 8.65 11.20 7.84
CA ARG A 167 8.44 10.79 6.43
C ARG A 167 7.67 11.85 5.64
N GLY A 168 7.97 13.14 5.85
CA GLY A 168 7.20 14.28 5.32
C GLY A 168 6.88 14.21 3.82
N LEU A 169 7.84 13.76 2.99
CA LEU A 169 7.66 13.58 1.55
C LEU A 169 6.45 12.69 1.18
N PHE A 170 6.14 11.67 1.98
CA PHE A 170 4.98 10.82 1.71
C PHE A 170 3.65 11.54 1.98
N GLY A 171 3.63 12.50 2.90
CA GLY A 171 2.50 13.41 3.08
C GLY A 171 2.28 14.30 1.86
N GLU A 172 3.35 14.87 1.30
CA GLU A 172 3.28 15.70 0.09
C GLU A 172 2.77 14.89 -1.13
N ILE A 173 3.32 13.69 -1.34
CA ILE A 173 2.87 12.78 -2.40
C ILE A 173 1.38 12.45 -2.24
N LEU A 174 0.95 12.17 -1.01
CA LEU A 174 -0.45 11.87 -0.73
C LEU A 174 -1.36 13.07 -1.04
N GLU A 175 -1.00 14.28 -0.62
CA GLU A 175 -1.81 15.46 -0.88
C GLU A 175 -1.94 15.76 -2.38
N ALA A 176 -0.84 15.65 -3.12
CA ALA A 176 -0.86 15.76 -4.57
C ALA A 176 -1.77 14.68 -5.20
N HIS A 177 -1.66 13.43 -4.72
CA HIS A 177 -2.47 12.33 -5.21
C HIS A 177 -3.97 12.53 -4.90
N LEU A 178 -4.36 12.85 -3.67
CA LEU A 178 -5.77 13.05 -3.31
C LEU A 178 -6.39 14.29 -3.97
N SER A 179 -5.58 15.25 -4.39
CA SER A 179 -6.04 16.42 -5.14
C SER A 179 -6.33 16.09 -6.61
N SER A 180 -5.71 15.05 -7.17
CA SER A 180 -5.89 14.62 -8.55
C SER A 180 -5.94 13.08 -8.69
N ARG A 181 -6.83 12.44 -7.94
CA ARG A 181 -7.02 10.97 -7.97
C ARG A 181 -7.97 10.56 -9.09
N SER A 182 -7.55 10.77 -10.34
CA SER A 182 -8.33 10.45 -11.54
C SER A 182 -7.82 9.21 -12.27
N HIS A 183 -8.73 8.44 -12.85
CA HIS A 183 -8.42 7.32 -13.75
C HIS A 183 -8.28 7.75 -15.22
N ALA A 184 -8.58 9.01 -15.55
CA ALA A 184 -8.62 9.47 -16.94
C ALA A 184 -7.23 9.76 -17.53
N ASN A 185 -6.32 10.35 -16.75
CA ASN A 185 -5.01 10.84 -17.22
C ASN A 185 -3.88 10.27 -16.35
N LEU A 186 -3.68 8.96 -16.44
CA LEU A 186 -2.61 8.26 -15.70
C LEU A 186 -1.21 8.58 -16.26
N ASP A 187 -1.12 8.84 -17.57
CA ASP A 187 0.10 9.33 -18.20
C ASP A 187 0.10 10.86 -18.17
N GLN A 188 0.79 11.42 -17.18
CA GLN A 188 0.98 12.86 -17.02
C GLN A 188 2.27 13.35 -17.70
N LEU A 189 3.03 12.44 -18.33
CA LEU A 189 4.27 12.74 -19.03
C LEU A 189 4.04 13.04 -20.52
N THR A 190 2.87 12.72 -21.07
CA THR A 190 2.49 13.05 -22.45
C THR A 190 1.95 14.48 -22.63
N SER A 191 2.46 15.44 -21.84
CA SER A 191 2.05 16.85 -21.97
C SER A 191 3.21 17.83 -21.77
N ALA A 192 4.00 18.00 -22.83
CA ALA A 192 4.45 19.28 -23.40
C ALA A 192 4.98 19.05 -24.82
#